data_AF-A0A1S4DA72-F1
#
_entry.id   AF-A0A1S4DA72-F1
#
_cell.length_a   1.000
_cell.length_b   1.000
_cell.length_c   1.000
_cell.angle_alpha   90.00
_cell.angle_beta   90.00
_cell.angle_gamma   90.00
#
_symmetry.space_group_name_H-M   'P 1'
#
loop_
_entity.id
_entity.type
_entity.pdbx_description
1 polymer ?
#
loop_
_entity_poly.entity_id
_entity_poly.type
_entity_poly.pdbx_seq_one_letter_code
_entity_poly.pdbx_strand_id
1 'polypeptide(L)'
;MKDSTLNLAGLLSPLPISNVIFDDISMDFITGLSPSQSRTVILVIVDRLSKYVHFIALPTNFTTQKVAEVVYGRPLPIVSRYIRDSSTNPVVVASLRQRDEVLAILKANLLHARDCMKSNADKGRREVQFNVGDWMYVRLRPYRQLSVCLQCHTKLSRCFFGPFQIVQRVGAVAYKLAFPPSSKIHPVFHVSVLRKCLGNPYHQITPIDLLDQSSSLVLLPEDVL
;
A
#
# COMPACT_ATOMS: atom_id res chain seq x y z
N MET A 1 18.40 11.45 -17.87
CA MET A 1 18.55 12.56 -16.90
C MET A 1 18.69 11.93 -15.53
N LYS A 2 19.84 12.11 -14.87
CA LYS A 2 20.12 11.55 -13.54
C LYS A 2 19.06 12.09 -12.56
N ASP A 3 18.28 11.19 -11.98
CA ASP A 3 17.34 11.51 -10.92
C ASP A 3 18.08 12.28 -9.80
N SER A 4 17.38 13.25 -9.22
CA SER A 4 17.84 14.07 -8.09
C SER A 4 18.63 13.26 -7.06
N THR A 5 19.83 13.73 -6.70
CA THR A 5 20.78 13.15 -5.72
C THR A 5 20.27 13.10 -4.28
N LEU A 6 18.97 13.35 -4.05
CA LEU A 6 18.38 13.35 -2.73
C LEU A 6 17.81 11.97 -2.39
N ASN A 7 18.17 11.47 -1.22
CA ASN A 7 17.61 10.26 -0.62
C ASN A 7 16.08 10.26 -0.66
N LEU A 8 15.49 9.08 -0.91
CA LEU A 8 14.05 8.92 -1.06
C LEU A 8 13.34 9.31 0.25
N ALA A 9 12.28 10.12 0.14
CA ALA A 9 11.54 10.55 1.33
C ALA A 9 10.61 9.45 1.85
N GLY A 10 10.53 9.33 3.18
CA GLY A 10 9.65 8.42 3.90
C GLY A 10 10.38 7.17 4.41
N LEU A 11 10.40 7.01 5.73
CA LEU A 11 10.90 5.79 6.37
C LEU A 11 9.93 4.63 6.16
N LEU A 12 10.45 3.41 6.17
CA LEU A 12 9.61 2.22 6.11
C LEU A 12 8.73 2.13 7.38
N SER A 13 7.43 2.03 7.16
CA SER A 13 6.45 1.74 8.21
C SER A 13 6.05 0.26 8.12
N PRO A 14 6.66 -0.63 8.92
CA PRO A 14 6.35 -2.05 8.85
C PRO A 14 5.01 -2.34 9.53
N LEU A 15 4.31 -3.38 9.04
CA LEU A 15 3.05 -3.83 9.61
C LEU A 15 3.27 -4.40 11.04
N PRO A 16 2.25 -4.31 11.91
CA PRO A 16 2.31 -4.96 13.21
C PRO A 16 2.41 -6.48 13.04
N ILE A 17 3.18 -7.12 13.92
CA ILE A 17 3.28 -8.58 14.00
C ILE A 17 2.13 -9.06 14.88
N SER A 18 1.40 -10.07 14.39
CA SER A 18 0.33 -10.70 15.15
C SER A 18 0.82 -11.35 16.44
N ASN A 19 -0.05 -11.41 17.44
CA ASN A 19 0.18 -12.12 18.70
C ASN A 19 -0.37 -13.56 18.70
N VAL A 20 -1.16 -13.95 17.70
CA VAL A 20 -1.86 -15.24 17.64
C VAL A 20 -1.69 -15.86 16.26
N ILE A 21 -1.44 -17.18 16.20
CA ILE A 21 -1.36 -17.92 14.92
C ILE A 21 -2.70 -17.80 14.18
N PHE A 22 -2.67 -17.60 12.87
CA PHE A 22 -3.83 -17.45 11.98
C PHE A 22 -4.71 -16.21 12.23
N ASP A 23 -4.24 -15.24 13.03
CA ASP A 23 -4.89 -13.92 13.16
C ASP A 23 -4.63 -13.04 11.92
N ASP A 24 -3.46 -13.21 11.28
CA ASP A 24 -3.10 -12.52 10.05
C ASP A 24 -2.47 -13.51 9.07
N ILE A 25 -3.19 -13.76 7.98
CA ILE A 25 -2.84 -14.72 6.93
C ILE A 25 -2.61 -13.97 5.62
N SER A 26 -1.61 -14.40 4.86
CA SER A 26 -1.48 -14.02 3.46
C SER A 26 -2.01 -15.15 2.59
N MET A 27 -2.85 -14.80 1.60
CA MET A 27 -3.39 -15.73 0.63
C MET A 27 -2.91 -15.36 -0.77
N ASP A 28 -2.51 -16.35 -1.56
CA ASP A 28 -2.08 -16.16 -2.94
C ASP A 28 -2.56 -17.32 -3.84
N PHE A 29 -2.68 -17.08 -5.15
CA PHE A 29 -3.09 -18.09 -6.13
C PHE A 29 -1.97 -18.33 -7.14
N ILE A 30 -1.47 -19.56 -7.17
CA ILE A 30 -0.61 -20.04 -8.26
C ILE A 30 -1.52 -20.58 -9.36
N THR A 31 -1.72 -19.81 -10.42
CA THR A 31 -2.57 -20.16 -11.56
C THR A 31 -1.75 -20.59 -12.77
N GLY A 32 -2.39 -21.24 -13.76
CA GLY A 32 -1.74 -21.57 -15.04
C GLY A 32 -0.89 -22.85 -14.99
N LEU A 33 -1.14 -23.72 -14.01
CA LEU A 33 -0.48 -25.02 -13.93
C LEU A 33 -1.07 -25.99 -14.95
N SER A 34 -0.25 -26.94 -15.41
CA SER A 34 -0.74 -28.05 -16.22
C SER A 34 -1.85 -28.81 -15.49
N PRO A 35 -2.95 -29.20 -16.17
CA PRO A 35 -4.07 -29.85 -15.51
C PRO A 35 -3.66 -31.16 -14.86
N SER A 36 -3.94 -31.30 -13.57
CA SER A 36 -3.83 -32.57 -12.83
C SER A 36 -5.15 -32.81 -12.12
N GLN A 37 -5.83 -33.93 -12.45
CA GLN A 37 -7.15 -34.25 -11.92
C GLN A 37 -8.16 -33.08 -12.04
N SER A 38 -8.20 -32.39 -13.18
CA SER A 38 -9.03 -31.20 -13.44
C SER A 38 -8.76 -29.97 -12.55
N ARG A 39 -7.63 -29.96 -11.82
CA ARG A 39 -7.15 -28.82 -11.03
C ARG A 39 -5.93 -28.18 -11.70
N THR A 40 -5.91 -26.86 -11.71
CA THR A 40 -4.90 -26.04 -12.43
C THR A 40 -4.43 -24.85 -11.59
N VAL A 41 -5.01 -24.68 -10.41
CA VAL A 41 -4.74 -23.57 -9.49
C VAL A 41 -4.36 -24.14 -8.13
N ILE A 42 -3.37 -23.55 -7.47
CA ILE A 42 -3.04 -23.82 -6.07
C ILE A 42 -3.28 -22.54 -5.28
N LEU A 43 -4.21 -22.60 -4.33
CA LEU A 43 -4.37 -21.59 -3.28
C LEU A 43 -3.31 -21.85 -2.21
N VAL A 44 -2.48 -20.84 -1.96
CA VAL A 44 -1.45 -20.82 -0.93
C VAL A 44 -1.92 -19.95 0.21
N ILE A 45 -2.00 -20.50 1.41
CA ILE A 45 -2.34 -19.75 2.62
C ILE A 45 -1.15 -19.84 3.55
N VAL A 46 -0.59 -18.70 3.93
CA VAL A 46 0.58 -18.62 4.82
C VAL A 46 0.21 -17.85 6.07
N ASP A 47 0.41 -18.45 7.24
CA ASP A 47 0.34 -17.73 8.50
C ASP A 47 1.59 -16.86 8.66
N ARG A 48 1.42 -15.55 8.86
CA ARG A 48 2.58 -14.63 8.86
C ARG A 48 3.48 -14.80 10.08
N LEU A 49 2.94 -15.28 11.20
CA LEU A 49 3.65 -15.45 12.48
C LEU A 49 4.47 -16.75 12.51
N SER A 50 3.83 -17.89 12.25
CA SER A 50 4.49 -19.21 12.29
C SER A 50 5.17 -19.58 10.98
N LYS A 51 4.85 -18.90 9.88
CA LYS A 51 5.24 -19.28 8.51
C LYS A 51 4.69 -20.64 8.08
N TYR A 52 3.69 -21.17 8.78
CA TYR A 52 3.00 -22.38 8.37
C TYR A 52 2.25 -22.15 7.05
N VAL A 53 2.32 -23.12 6.13
CA VAL A 53 1.76 -23.00 4.78
C VAL A 53 0.74 -24.11 4.53
N HIS A 54 -0.43 -23.74 4.02
CA HIS A 54 -1.41 -24.66 3.48
C HIS A 54 -1.50 -24.50 1.96
N PHE A 55 -1.38 -25.61 1.25
CA PHE A 55 -1.56 -25.68 -0.20
C PHE A 55 -2.87 -26.39 -0.52
N ILE A 56 -3.72 -25.75 -1.32
CA ILE A 56 -5.01 -26.31 -1.68
C ILE A 56 -5.21 -26.24 -3.19
N ALA A 57 -5.37 -27.40 -3.82
CA ALA A 57 -5.58 -27.49 -5.26
C ALA A 57 -7.05 -27.18 -5.62
N LEU A 58 -7.24 -26.28 -6.58
CA LEU A 58 -8.54 -25.77 -7.05
C LEU A 58 -8.69 -25.94 -8.58
N PRO A 59 -9.93 -26.10 -9.08
CA PRO A 59 -10.22 -26.03 -10.51
C PRO A 59 -10.08 -24.58 -11.04
N THR A 60 -10.03 -24.39 -12.36
CA THR A 60 -9.94 -23.04 -12.97
C THR A 60 -11.10 -22.12 -12.59
N ASN A 61 -12.30 -22.68 -12.43
CA ASN A 61 -13.54 -21.92 -12.29
C ASN A 61 -14.00 -21.88 -10.82
N PHE A 62 -13.14 -21.43 -9.92
CA PHE A 62 -13.48 -21.33 -8.50
C PHE A 62 -14.26 -20.03 -8.21
N THR A 63 -15.24 -20.11 -7.32
CA THR A 63 -15.97 -18.94 -6.81
C THR A 63 -15.39 -18.49 -5.48
N THR A 64 -15.59 -17.23 -5.13
CA THR A 64 -15.16 -16.66 -3.83
C THR A 64 -15.74 -17.42 -2.65
N GLN A 65 -16.99 -17.89 -2.76
CA GLN A 65 -17.64 -18.72 -1.75
C GLN A 65 -16.90 -20.04 -1.56
N LYS A 66 -16.54 -20.72 -2.66
CA LYS A 66 -15.81 -21.98 -2.61
C LYS A 66 -14.42 -21.80 -1.99
N VAL A 67 -13.74 -20.71 -2.32
CA VAL A 67 -12.45 -20.36 -1.69
C VAL A 67 -12.63 -20.17 -0.19
N ALA A 68 -13.65 -19.44 0.26
CA ALA A 68 -13.90 -19.24 1.68
C ALA A 68 -14.18 -20.56 2.41
N GLU A 69 -15.05 -21.42 1.87
CA GLU A 69 -15.32 -22.75 2.43
C GLU A 69 -14.04 -23.58 2.58
N VAL A 70 -13.20 -23.53 1.55
CA VAL A 70 -11.94 -24.28 1.49
C VAL A 70 -10.92 -23.75 2.51
N VAL A 71 -10.78 -22.43 2.65
CA VAL A 71 -9.87 -21.78 3.61
C VAL A 71 -10.27 -22.12 5.05
N TYR A 72 -11.57 -22.07 5.36
CA TYR A 72 -12.06 -22.27 6.72
C TYR A 72 -12.39 -23.73 7.06
N GLY A 73 -12.36 -24.63 6.07
CA GLY A 73 -12.67 -26.06 6.22
C GLY A 73 -14.14 -26.34 6.62
N ARG A 74 -15.01 -25.35 6.48
CA ARG A 74 -16.43 -25.38 6.88
C ARG A 74 -17.25 -24.35 6.10
N PRO A 75 -18.56 -24.54 5.91
CA PRO A 75 -19.43 -23.46 5.44
C PRO A 75 -19.31 -22.25 6.36
N LEU A 76 -19.47 -21.04 5.80
CA LEU A 76 -19.29 -19.77 6.51
C LEU A 76 -20.06 -19.77 7.87
N PRO A 77 -19.36 -19.70 9.01
CA PRO A 77 -20.01 -19.78 10.32
C PRO A 77 -20.68 -18.46 10.70
N ILE A 78 -21.79 -18.56 11.43
CA ILE A 78 -22.30 -17.45 12.26
C ILE A 78 -21.40 -17.38 13.50
N VAL A 79 -20.84 -16.21 13.79
CA VAL A 79 -19.68 -16.05 14.69
C VAL A 79 -20.04 -16.30 16.16
N SER A 80 -19.46 -17.35 16.76
CA SER A 80 -19.27 -17.45 18.21
C SER A 80 -17.80 -17.75 18.53
N ARG A 81 -17.21 -16.91 19.36
CA ARG A 81 -15.78 -16.88 19.71
C ARG A 81 -15.46 -17.89 20.82
N TYR A 82 -14.43 -18.71 20.60
CA TYR A 82 -13.86 -19.59 21.63
C TYR A 82 -13.09 -18.78 22.68
N ILE A 83 -13.24 -19.14 23.95
CA ILE A 83 -12.60 -18.49 25.12
C ILE A 83 -11.55 -19.46 25.69
N ARG A 84 -10.41 -18.91 26.13
CA ARG A 84 -9.31 -19.65 26.79
C ARG A 84 -9.83 -20.41 28.02
N ASP A 85 -9.11 -21.48 28.37
CA ASP A 85 -9.30 -22.34 29.56
C ASP A 85 -10.35 -23.48 29.46
N SER A 86 -10.74 -23.92 28.25
CA SER A 86 -11.81 -24.93 28.12
C SER A 86 -11.42 -26.38 28.47
N SER A 87 -10.13 -26.73 28.62
CA SER A 87 -9.72 -28.14 28.79
C SER A 87 -8.90 -28.38 30.06
N THR A 88 -9.36 -29.36 30.86
CA THR A 88 -8.73 -29.80 32.13
C THR A 88 -7.61 -30.83 31.92
N ASN A 89 -7.40 -31.32 30.69
CA ASN A 89 -6.49 -32.43 30.43
C ASN A 89 -5.00 -31.99 30.54
N PRO A 90 -4.20 -32.60 31.45
CA PRO A 90 -2.83 -32.17 31.72
C PRO A 90 -1.89 -32.33 30.52
N VAL A 91 -2.14 -33.30 29.62
CA VAL A 91 -1.35 -33.49 28.39
C VAL A 91 -1.58 -32.32 27.44
N VAL A 92 -2.84 -31.90 27.29
CA VAL A 92 -3.22 -30.76 26.44
C VAL A 92 -2.60 -29.48 26.99
N VAL A 93 -2.62 -29.27 28.31
CA VAL A 93 -1.99 -28.12 28.96
C VAL A 93 -0.47 -28.09 28.74
N ALA A 94 0.22 -29.22 28.85
CA ALA A 94 1.66 -29.31 28.60
C ALA A 94 2.01 -28.99 27.13
N SER A 95 1.25 -29.52 26.17
CA SER A 95 1.44 -29.22 24.74
C SER A 95 1.16 -27.75 24.41
N LEU A 96 0.17 -27.13 25.08
CA LEU A 96 -0.12 -25.70 24.91
C LEU A 96 1.02 -24.82 25.43
N ARG A 97 1.63 -25.17 26.57
CA ARG A 97 2.80 -24.45 27.11
C ARG A 97 4.00 -24.52 26.16
N GLN A 98 4.32 -25.71 25.66
CA GLN A 98 5.40 -25.89 24.68
C GLN A 98 5.15 -25.06 23.40
N ARG A 99 3.89 -25.01 22.95
CA ARG A 99 3.49 -24.17 21.81
C ARG A 99 3.71 -22.68 22.09
N ASP A 100 3.34 -22.20 23.27
CA ASP A 100 3.49 -20.79 23.64
C ASP A 100 4.98 -20.38 23.71
N GLU A 101 5.86 -21.26 24.20
CA GLU A 101 7.31 -21.06 24.18
C GLU A 101 7.85 -20.91 22.75
N VAL A 102 7.45 -21.82 21.85
CA VAL A 102 7.83 -21.75 20.43
C VAL A 102 7.31 -20.47 19.79
N LEU A 103 6.08 -20.05 20.10
CA LEU A 103 5.50 -18.82 19.59
C LEU A 103 6.27 -17.58 20.06
N ALA A 104 6.72 -17.56 21.31
CA ALA A 104 7.53 -16.47 21.84
C ALA A 104 8.86 -16.33 21.07
N ILE A 105 9.53 -17.45 20.79
CA ILE A 105 10.78 -17.48 20.00
C ILE A 105 10.53 -16.99 18.57
N LEU A 106 9.49 -17.50 17.90
CA LEU A 106 9.14 -17.09 16.54
C LEU A 106 8.86 -15.58 16.44
N LYS A 107 8.12 -15.05 17.42
CA LYS A 107 7.83 -13.61 17.49
C LYS A 107 9.11 -12.78 17.66
N ALA A 108 10.03 -13.20 18.51
CA ALA A 108 11.31 -12.53 18.70
C ALA A 108 12.15 -12.52 17.42
N ASN A 109 12.23 -13.66 16.72
CA ASN A 109 12.95 -13.77 15.45
C ASN A 109 12.36 -12.89 14.35
N LEU A 110 11.02 -12.83 14.26
CA LEU A 110 10.35 -11.96 13.29
C LEU A 110 10.53 -10.47 13.61
N LEU A 111 10.52 -10.08 14.88
CA LEU A 111 10.84 -8.71 15.29
C LEU A 111 12.26 -8.34 14.86
N HIS A 112 13.23 -9.20 15.17
CA HIS A 112 14.62 -8.97 14.80
C HIS A 112 14.81 -8.87 13.28
N ALA A 113 14.23 -9.80 12.51
CA ALA A 113 14.29 -9.78 11.05
C ALA A 113 13.66 -8.50 10.47
N ARG A 114 12.50 -8.09 11.00
CA ARG A 114 11.81 -6.85 10.60
C ARG A 114 12.69 -5.62 10.85
N ASP A 115 13.34 -5.55 12.00
CA ASP A 115 14.17 -4.41 12.38
C ASP A 115 15.45 -4.32 11.53
N CYS A 116 16.08 -5.47 11.22
CA CYS A 116 17.17 -5.56 10.26
C CYS A 116 16.75 -5.10 8.85
N MET A 117 15.59 -5.57 8.36
CA MET A 117 15.03 -5.16 7.06
C MET A 117 14.73 -3.66 7.03
N LYS A 118 14.16 -3.12 8.11
CA LYS A 118 13.87 -1.69 8.25
C LYS A 118 15.15 -0.86 8.18
N SER A 119 16.14 -1.20 9.02
CA SER A 119 17.45 -0.54 9.02
C SER A 119 18.05 -0.53 7.62
N ASN A 120 18.03 -1.67 6.92
CA ASN A 120 18.58 -1.74 5.56
C ASN A 120 17.79 -0.94 4.52
N ALA A 121 16.45 -0.98 4.59
CA ALA A 121 15.59 -0.21 3.69
C ALA A 121 15.73 1.30 3.90
N ASP A 122 15.99 1.73 5.13
CA ASP A 122 16.07 3.14 5.52
C ASP A 122 17.46 3.78 5.31
N LYS A 123 18.53 2.99 5.09
CA LYS A 123 19.91 3.49 4.85
C LYS A 123 20.03 4.59 3.78
N GLY A 124 19.16 4.57 2.76
CA GLY A 124 19.11 5.55 1.67
C GLY A 124 17.85 6.43 1.68
N ARG A 125 17.12 6.46 2.79
CA ARG A 125 15.87 7.20 2.94
C ARG A 125 16.02 8.30 3.99
N ARG A 126 15.13 9.27 3.93
CA ARG A 126 15.06 10.37 4.91
C ARG A 126 13.67 10.50 5.48
N GLU A 127 13.61 10.81 6.76
CA GLU A 127 12.34 11.14 7.39
C GLU A 127 11.88 12.53 6.91
N VAL A 128 10.67 12.59 6.36
CA VAL A 128 10.06 13.84 5.88
C VAL A 128 8.62 13.84 6.35
N GLN A 129 8.25 14.92 7.03
CA GLN A 129 6.90 15.16 7.49
C GLN A 129 6.41 16.51 6.96
N PHE A 130 5.13 16.60 6.65
CA PHE A 130 4.48 17.80 6.13
C PHE A 130 3.26 18.13 6.98
N ASN A 131 2.90 19.41 7.02
CA ASN A 131 1.72 19.85 7.77
C ASN A 131 0.51 20.00 6.85
N VAL A 132 -0.68 19.82 7.44
CA VAL A 132 -1.94 20.17 6.76
C VAL A 132 -1.90 21.67 6.44
N GLY A 133 -2.27 22.02 5.22
CA GLY A 133 -2.20 23.39 4.72
C GLY A 133 -0.90 23.73 3.96
N ASP A 134 0.15 22.90 4.05
CA ASP A 134 1.34 23.09 3.22
C ASP A 134 1.01 22.87 1.72
N TRP A 135 1.65 23.66 0.86
CA TRP A 135 1.53 23.56 -0.59
C TRP A 135 2.60 22.63 -1.16
N MET A 136 2.19 21.69 -2.02
CA MET A 136 3.04 20.60 -2.51
C MET A 136 2.93 20.44 -4.03
N TYR A 137 4.06 20.16 -4.67
CA TYR A 137 4.11 19.59 -6.00
C TYR A 137 4.09 18.07 -5.95
N VAL A 138 3.42 17.45 -6.91
CA VAL A 138 3.28 16.00 -7.04
C VAL A 138 4.01 15.52 -8.27
N ARG A 139 4.89 14.52 -8.12
CA ARG A 139 5.52 13.83 -9.24
C ARG A 139 4.52 12.90 -9.88
N LEU A 140 4.05 13.23 -11.08
CA LEU A 140 3.21 12.35 -11.89
C LEU A 140 4.06 11.63 -12.92
N ARG A 141 3.57 10.49 -13.43
CA ARG A 141 4.20 9.77 -14.54
C ARG A 141 3.21 9.74 -15.72
N PRO A 142 3.15 10.81 -16.52
CA PRO A 142 2.12 10.95 -17.55
C PRO A 142 2.12 9.78 -18.56
N TYR A 143 3.28 9.23 -18.90
CA TYR A 143 3.39 8.09 -19.84
C TYR A 143 2.78 6.76 -19.32
N ARG A 144 2.45 6.66 -18.03
CA ARG A 144 1.73 5.50 -17.46
C ARG A 144 0.29 5.83 -17.05
N GLN A 145 -0.16 7.07 -17.24
CA GLN A 145 -1.48 7.56 -16.84
C GLN A 145 -2.13 8.26 -18.04
N LEU A 146 -2.99 7.54 -18.77
CA LEU A 146 -3.73 8.06 -19.95
C LEU A 146 -4.58 9.30 -19.65
N SER A 147 -4.83 9.60 -18.37
CA SER A 147 -5.61 10.74 -17.90
C SER A 147 -4.82 12.06 -17.81
N VAL A 148 -3.50 12.04 -18.00
CA VAL A 148 -2.66 13.25 -18.03
C VAL A 148 -2.31 13.52 -19.49
N CYS A 149 -2.92 14.55 -20.08
CA CYS A 149 -2.65 14.95 -21.46
C CYS A 149 -1.16 15.30 -21.62
N LEU A 150 -0.44 14.54 -22.43
CA LEU A 150 0.97 14.77 -22.71
C LEU A 150 1.09 15.72 -23.90
N GLN A 151 1.75 16.86 -23.66
CA GLN A 151 2.27 17.70 -24.73
C GLN A 151 3.15 16.91 -25.71
N CYS A 152 3.40 17.48 -26.89
CA CYS A 152 4.08 16.88 -28.04
C CYS A 152 5.48 16.27 -27.76
N HIS A 153 6.10 16.59 -26.61
CA HIS A 153 7.46 16.15 -26.25
C HIS A 153 7.53 15.56 -24.83
N THR A 154 7.33 14.24 -24.74
CA THR A 154 7.26 13.48 -23.47
C THR A 154 8.58 13.41 -22.69
N LYS A 155 9.73 13.63 -23.34
CA LYS A 155 11.06 13.57 -22.70
C LYS A 155 11.48 14.88 -22.01
N LEU A 156 10.87 16.00 -22.40
CA LEU A 156 11.15 17.34 -21.85
C LEU A 156 10.00 17.89 -21.01
N SER A 157 8.90 17.13 -20.86
CA SER A 157 7.76 17.53 -20.07
C SER A 157 8.09 17.67 -18.58
N ARG A 158 7.40 18.57 -17.89
CA ARG A 158 7.50 18.73 -16.44
C ARG A 158 7.06 17.42 -15.74
N CYS A 159 7.83 16.99 -14.75
CA CYS A 159 7.54 15.78 -13.97
C CYS A 159 6.71 16.06 -12.70
N PHE A 160 6.76 17.30 -12.21
CA PHE A 160 6.07 17.75 -11.00
C PHE A 160 4.96 18.72 -11.38
N PHE A 161 3.80 18.54 -10.78
CA PHE A 161 2.58 19.30 -11.06
C PHE A 161 1.98 19.85 -9.77
N GLY A 162 1.21 20.94 -9.87
CA GLY A 162 0.68 21.68 -8.71
C GLY A 162 1.25 23.10 -8.66
N PRO A 163 1.09 23.84 -7.56
CA PRO A 163 1.00 23.34 -6.19
C PRO A 163 -0.42 22.96 -5.74
N PHE A 164 -0.52 21.87 -4.99
CA PHE A 164 -1.75 21.41 -4.33
C PHE A 164 -1.60 21.48 -2.83
N GLN A 165 -2.64 21.93 -2.14
CA GLN A 165 -2.63 22.01 -0.69
C GLN A 165 -2.86 20.63 -0.06
N ILE A 166 -2.14 20.32 1.02
CA ILE A 166 -2.42 19.15 1.85
C ILE A 166 -3.72 19.39 2.62
N VAL A 167 -4.74 18.58 2.34
CA VAL A 167 -6.04 18.60 3.04
C VAL A 167 -5.98 17.77 4.31
N GLN A 168 -5.33 16.61 4.26
CA GLN A 168 -5.32 15.66 5.36
C GLN A 168 -4.07 14.80 5.35
N ARG A 169 -3.57 14.46 6.54
CA ARG A 169 -2.57 13.40 6.73
C ARG A 169 -3.29 12.05 6.87
N VAL A 170 -3.15 11.17 5.88
CA VAL A 170 -3.80 9.85 5.85
C VAL A 170 -3.03 8.82 6.68
N GLY A 171 -1.71 8.97 6.75
CA GLY A 171 -0.85 8.13 7.58
C GLY A 171 0.50 8.77 7.86
N ALA A 172 1.45 8.00 8.38
CA ALA A 172 2.79 8.51 8.67
C ALA A 172 3.47 9.10 7.41
N VAL A 173 3.25 8.45 6.26
CA VAL A 173 3.97 8.70 5.00
C VAL A 173 3.03 9.01 3.81
N ALA A 174 1.72 9.14 4.05
CA ALA A 174 0.72 9.36 3.01
C ALA A 174 -0.15 10.59 3.33
N TYR A 175 -0.34 11.44 2.33
CA TYR A 175 -1.07 12.71 2.44
C TYR A 175 -2.11 12.82 1.34
N LYS A 176 -3.28 13.35 1.69
CA LYS A 176 -4.36 13.69 0.77
C LYS A 176 -4.23 15.13 0.34
N LEU A 177 -4.21 15.37 -0.96
CA LEU A 177 -4.09 16.69 -1.56
C LEU A 177 -5.44 17.18 -2.10
N ALA A 178 -5.60 18.50 -2.15
CA ALA A 178 -6.74 19.16 -2.77
C ALA A 178 -6.58 19.15 -4.29
N PHE A 179 -7.19 18.17 -4.96
CA PHE A 179 -7.34 18.18 -6.41
C PHE A 179 -8.69 18.77 -6.82
N PRO A 180 -8.80 19.37 -8.02
CA PRO A 180 -10.08 19.72 -8.60
C PRO A 180 -11.01 18.50 -8.65
N PRO A 181 -12.31 18.65 -8.39
CA PRO A 181 -13.26 17.53 -8.38
C PRO A 181 -13.38 16.82 -9.73
N SER A 182 -13.00 17.47 -10.83
CA SER A 182 -12.92 16.88 -12.17
C SER A 182 -11.73 15.93 -12.38
N SER A 183 -10.77 15.90 -11.45
CA SER A 183 -9.58 15.08 -11.56
C SER A 183 -9.90 13.59 -11.42
N LYS A 184 -9.49 12.79 -12.42
CA LYS A 184 -9.53 11.32 -12.34
C LYS A 184 -8.37 10.72 -11.53
N ILE A 185 -7.53 11.55 -10.93
CA ILE A 185 -6.34 11.12 -10.19
C ILE A 185 -6.72 10.88 -8.72
N HIS A 186 -6.30 9.74 -8.16
CA HIS A 186 -6.50 9.47 -6.74
C HIS A 186 -5.77 10.53 -5.90
N PRO A 187 -6.44 11.18 -4.92
CA PRO A 187 -5.88 12.35 -4.22
C PRO A 187 -4.85 12.03 -3.14
N VAL A 188 -4.57 10.74 -2.88
CA VAL A 188 -3.67 10.29 -1.80
C VAL A 188 -2.32 9.90 -2.37
N PHE A 189 -1.27 10.54 -1.88
CA PHE A 189 0.09 10.38 -2.36
C PHE A 189 1.07 10.08 -1.24
N HIS A 190 2.09 9.28 -1.54
CA HIS A 190 3.20 8.99 -0.65
C HIS A 190 4.20 10.17 -0.63
N VAL A 191 4.84 10.47 0.51
CA VAL A 191 5.78 11.62 0.62
C VAL A 191 6.92 11.62 -0.39
N SER A 192 7.33 10.43 -0.87
CA SER A 192 8.40 10.28 -1.85
C SER A 192 8.13 10.95 -3.19
N VAL A 193 6.85 11.12 -3.54
CA VAL A 193 6.45 11.80 -4.79
C VAL A 193 6.05 13.26 -4.54
N LEU A 194 6.16 13.76 -3.31
CA LEU A 194 5.82 15.13 -2.95
C LEU A 194 7.06 16.01 -2.82
N ARG A 195 6.92 17.27 -3.22
CA ARG A 195 7.92 18.32 -2.97
C ARG A 195 7.23 19.55 -2.43
N LYS A 196 7.75 20.11 -1.33
CA LYS A 196 7.24 21.36 -0.78
C LYS A 196 7.41 22.51 -1.78
N CYS A 197 6.35 23.29 -1.96
CA CYS A 197 6.37 24.52 -2.74
C CYS A 197 7.14 25.59 -1.96
N LEU A 198 8.16 26.18 -2.58
CA LEU A 198 8.95 27.29 -2.01
C LEU A 198 8.52 28.57 -2.75
N GLY A 199 7.86 29.48 -2.04
CA GLY A 199 7.34 30.74 -2.60
C GLY A 199 5.82 30.77 -2.75
N ASN A 200 5.31 31.78 -3.46
CA ASN A 200 3.87 32.03 -3.59
C ASN A 200 3.18 30.94 -4.44
N PRO A 201 2.21 30.20 -3.88
CA PRO A 201 1.57 29.08 -4.58
C PRO A 201 0.76 29.52 -5.81
N TYR A 202 0.24 30.75 -5.79
CA TYR A 202 -0.59 31.31 -6.86
C TYR A 202 0.19 31.68 -8.14
N HIS A 203 1.51 31.90 -8.04
CA HIS A 203 2.33 32.29 -9.19
C HIS A 203 2.97 31.10 -9.93
N GLN A 204 2.98 29.91 -9.31
CA GLN A 204 3.71 28.75 -9.83
C GLN A 204 2.76 27.60 -10.21
N ILE A 205 1.53 27.94 -10.61
CA ILE A 205 0.54 26.95 -11.04
C ILE A 205 1.07 26.28 -12.31
N THR A 206 1.50 25.04 -12.19
CA THR A 206 1.52 24.14 -13.35
C THR A 206 0.10 23.63 -13.52
N PRO A 207 -0.67 24.11 -14.51
CA PRO A 207 -1.96 23.51 -14.77
C PRO A 207 -1.70 22.04 -15.06
N ILE A 208 -2.35 21.16 -14.29
CA ILE A 208 -2.63 19.85 -14.84
C ILE A 208 -3.83 20.11 -15.74
N ASP A 209 -3.64 20.09 -17.05
CA ASP A 209 -4.75 20.01 -17.99
C ASP A 209 -5.42 18.65 -17.76
N LEU A 210 -6.30 18.58 -16.76
CA LEU A 210 -7.02 17.38 -16.30
C LEU A 210 -8.22 17.05 -17.19
N LEU A 211 -8.17 17.50 -18.45
CA LEU A 211 -9.22 17.54 -19.46
C LEU A 211 -10.19 18.69 -19.27
N ASP A 212 -9.97 19.74 -20.06
CA ASP A 212 -11.08 20.37 -20.74
C ASP A 212 -10.65 20.67 -22.18
N GLN A 213 -11.33 20.07 -23.17
CA GLN A 213 -11.18 20.50 -24.57
C GLN A 213 -11.76 21.91 -24.80
N SER A 214 -12.27 22.58 -23.76
CA SER A 214 -12.92 23.90 -23.85
C SER A 214 -12.24 25.04 -23.08
N SER A 215 -11.07 24.84 -22.47
CA SER A 215 -10.36 25.93 -21.76
C SER A 215 -9.40 26.68 -22.68
N SER A 216 -9.93 27.58 -23.52
CA SER A 216 -9.12 28.66 -24.07
C SER A 216 -8.57 29.50 -22.92
N LEU A 217 -7.25 29.62 -22.80
CA LEU A 217 -6.61 30.57 -21.89
C LEU A 217 -7.02 31.99 -22.30
N VAL A 218 -8.02 32.58 -21.64
CA VAL A 218 -8.33 34.00 -21.79
C VAL A 218 -7.37 34.75 -20.87
N LEU A 219 -6.28 35.25 -21.44
CA LEU A 219 -5.41 36.22 -20.78
C LEU A 219 -6.17 37.54 -20.70
N LEU A 220 -6.52 37.98 -19.49
CA LEU A 220 -6.97 39.34 -19.26
C LEU A 220 -5.73 40.20 -18.98
N PRO A 221 -5.52 41.31 -19.72
CA PRO A 221 -4.41 42.21 -19.45
C PRO A 221 -4.56 42.82 -18.06
N GLU A 222 -3.45 42.96 -17.35
CA GLU A 222 -3.39 43.81 -16.15
C GLU A 222 -3.62 45.26 -16.57
N ASP A 223 -4.42 45.98 -15.80
CA ASP A 223 -4.77 47.38 -16.09
C ASP A 223 -3.50 48.21 -16.30
N VAL A 224 -3.47 48.92 -17.43
CA VAL A 224 -2.40 49.85 -17.77
C VAL A 224 -2.50 51.03 -16.79
N LEU A 225 -1.51 51.17 -15.91
CA LEU A 225 -1.29 52.39 -15.12
C LEU A 225 -0.96 53.59 -16.00
#